data_AF-A0A3D8P2L9-F1
#
_entry.id   AF-A0A3D8P2L9-F1
#
_cell.length_a   1.000
_cell.length_b   1.000
_cell.length_c   1.000
_cell.angle_alpha   90.00
_cell.angle_beta   90.00
_cell.angle_gamma   90.00
#
_symmetry.space_group_name_H-M   'P 1'
#
loop_
_entity.id
_entity.type
_entity.pdbx_description
1 polymer ?
#
loop_
_entity_poly.entity_id
_entity_poly.type
_entity_poly.pdbx_seq_one_letter_code
_entity_poly.pdbx_strand_id
1 'polypeptide(L)'
;MVVVLCSHVQAKLLKPRLENVEVVGDASSIPEGACLVVLRGPDVLPQAVVDAVLQTGGRVPVVVAAGPADATGEAFLRAARSVGIPEKCVLAGPATVSQLVRVLEGVDAGSDLPDPPLFEFGEGLLDPPLFGECVWEEQGGGPDTVSPAAGAPPEPASWEPPASGVFVPVLGATGGVGRTVVAASLAAVLKRQGASVAVLDAGHPPCLSCYLRGEEVVEVDGLDERAVAAVLARASGDVVVLDTPPSPPYLSGLLGVTERAVVVVTPDPLVVEATKEFWPRVADRAALVVNRVSPGVRNLRGSFRSTVLEAELPGALGVVDIPETEDVVLAASRGVSPASFDAFGAAAAQVLSLLGI
;
A
#
# COMPACT_ATOMS: atom_id res chain seq x y z
N MET A 1 -6.26 -19.10 -19.76
CA MET A 1 -7.41 -18.70 -20.61
C MET A 1 -6.97 -17.53 -21.49
N VAL A 2 -7.26 -17.51 -22.79
CA VAL A 2 -6.80 -16.42 -23.67
C VAL A 2 -7.95 -15.47 -23.95
N VAL A 3 -7.78 -14.21 -23.54
CA VAL A 3 -8.76 -13.16 -23.77
C VAL A 3 -8.25 -12.24 -24.88
N VAL A 4 -9.08 -11.94 -25.87
CA VAL A 4 -8.65 -11.18 -27.05
C VAL A 4 -9.49 -9.93 -27.24
N LEU A 5 -8.84 -8.77 -27.21
CA LEU A 5 -9.39 -7.50 -27.68
C LEU A 5 -9.15 -7.42 -29.20
N CYS A 6 -10.15 -7.84 -29.96
CA CYS A 6 -10.10 -7.82 -31.43
C CYS A 6 -11.49 -7.77 -32.05
N SER A 7 -11.54 -7.55 -33.37
CA SER A 7 -12.80 -7.68 -34.11
C SER A 7 -13.34 -9.13 -34.04
N HIS A 8 -14.67 -9.28 -34.05
CA HIS A 8 -15.33 -10.60 -34.04
C HIS A 8 -14.84 -11.56 -35.14
N VAL A 9 -14.34 -11.02 -36.26
CA VAL A 9 -13.80 -11.80 -37.38
C VAL A 9 -12.45 -12.42 -37.03
N GLN A 10 -11.56 -11.68 -36.38
CA GLN A 10 -10.23 -12.16 -35.98
C GLN A 10 -10.33 -13.23 -34.89
N ALA A 11 -11.25 -13.07 -33.95
CA ALA A 11 -11.52 -14.06 -32.92
C ALA A 11 -11.95 -15.43 -33.48
N LYS A 12 -12.82 -15.44 -34.50
CA LYS A 12 -13.26 -16.67 -35.16
C LYS A 12 -12.12 -17.43 -35.83
N LEU A 13 -11.06 -16.74 -36.24
CA LEU A 13 -9.87 -17.37 -36.84
C LEU A 13 -8.93 -17.98 -35.79
N LEU A 14 -8.92 -17.43 -34.57
CA LEU A 14 -8.07 -17.89 -33.46
C LEU A 14 -8.71 -19.03 -32.67
N LYS A 15 -10.03 -19.01 -32.48
CA LYS A 15 -10.78 -19.99 -31.69
C LYS A 15 -10.53 -21.47 -32.05
N PRO A 16 -10.31 -21.86 -33.33
CA PRO A 16 -9.99 -23.25 -33.68
C PRO A 16 -8.55 -23.68 -33.36
N ARG A 17 -7.66 -22.72 -33.08
CA ARG A 17 -6.21 -22.95 -32.92
C ARG A 17 -5.69 -22.72 -31.51
N LEU A 18 -6.51 -22.13 -30.66
CA LEU A 18 -6.20 -21.83 -29.27
C LEU A 18 -7.37 -22.34 -28.44
N GLU A 19 -7.11 -23.25 -27.51
CA GLU A 19 -8.12 -23.71 -26.56
C GLU A 19 -8.50 -22.55 -25.63
N ASN A 20 -9.81 -22.34 -25.42
CA ASN A 20 -10.36 -21.34 -24.49
C ASN A 20 -10.08 -19.86 -24.86
N VAL A 21 -10.35 -19.47 -26.11
CA VAL A 21 -10.38 -18.06 -26.56
C VAL A 21 -11.73 -17.41 -26.26
N GLU A 22 -11.71 -16.31 -25.51
CA GLU A 22 -12.86 -15.45 -25.25
C GLU A 22 -12.61 -14.04 -25.82
N VAL A 23 -13.66 -13.45 -26.40
CA VAL A 23 -13.63 -12.05 -26.87
C VAL A 23 -14.31 -11.22 -25.81
N VAL A 24 -13.58 -10.28 -25.24
CA VAL A 24 -14.14 -9.31 -24.29
C VAL A 24 -14.18 -7.94 -24.93
N GLY A 25 -15.21 -7.17 -24.59
CA GLY A 25 -15.30 -5.75 -24.97
C GLY A 25 -14.58 -4.82 -23.98
N ASP A 26 -14.23 -5.33 -22.79
CA ASP A 26 -13.63 -4.57 -21.69
C ASP A 26 -12.66 -5.48 -20.93
N ALA A 27 -11.50 -4.96 -20.51
CA ALA A 27 -10.48 -5.75 -19.82
C ALA A 27 -10.79 -5.95 -18.33
N SER A 28 -11.79 -5.25 -17.78
CA SER A 28 -12.26 -5.39 -16.40
C SER A 28 -12.84 -6.78 -16.06
N SER A 29 -13.24 -7.55 -17.07
CA SER A 29 -13.82 -8.90 -16.91
C SER A 29 -12.83 -10.05 -17.09
N ILE A 30 -11.52 -9.77 -17.10
CA ILE A 30 -10.50 -10.78 -17.36
C ILE A 30 -10.25 -11.63 -16.11
N PRO A 31 -10.40 -12.97 -16.17
CA PRO A 31 -10.11 -13.84 -15.04
C PRO A 31 -8.63 -13.85 -14.67
N GLU A 32 -8.37 -14.10 -13.38
CA GLU A 32 -7.02 -14.34 -12.89
C GLU A 32 -6.39 -15.57 -13.59
N GLY A 33 -5.12 -15.47 -14.00
CA GLY A 33 -4.44 -16.50 -14.79
C GLY A 33 -4.80 -16.51 -16.28
N ALA A 34 -5.50 -15.49 -16.78
CA ALA A 34 -5.66 -15.27 -18.21
C ALA A 34 -4.42 -14.61 -18.83
N CYS A 35 -4.34 -14.64 -20.16
CA CYS A 35 -3.42 -13.82 -20.95
C CYS A 35 -4.25 -12.96 -21.89
N LEU A 36 -3.94 -11.67 -21.97
CA LEU A 36 -4.65 -10.71 -22.80
C LEU A 36 -3.90 -10.45 -24.10
N VAL A 37 -4.57 -10.65 -25.22
CA VAL A 37 -4.02 -10.37 -26.54
C VAL A 37 -4.71 -9.16 -27.13
N VAL A 38 -3.95 -8.12 -27.43
CA VAL A 38 -4.44 -6.95 -28.16
C VAL A 38 -4.04 -7.08 -29.62
N LEU A 39 -5.04 -7.30 -30.48
CA LEU A 39 -4.81 -7.42 -31.92
C LEU A 39 -5.19 -6.11 -32.59
N ARG A 40 -4.28 -5.59 -33.42
CA ARG A 40 -4.63 -4.49 -34.32
C ARG A 40 -5.83 -4.88 -35.19
N GLY A 41 -6.82 -4.00 -35.21
CA GLY A 41 -8.04 -4.11 -36.02
C GLY A 41 -8.55 -2.72 -36.41
N PRO A 42 -9.52 -2.63 -37.34
CA PRO A 42 -10.07 -1.35 -37.78
C PRO A 42 -10.70 -0.54 -36.64
N ASP A 43 -11.22 -1.22 -35.62
CA ASP A 43 -11.92 -0.61 -34.49
C ASP A 43 -11.10 -0.64 -33.18
N VAL A 44 -9.85 -1.14 -33.23
CA VAL A 44 -8.97 -1.22 -32.05
C VAL A 44 -7.96 -0.10 -32.13
N LEU A 45 -8.08 0.88 -31.23
CA LEU A 45 -7.16 2.00 -31.13
C LEU A 45 -5.89 1.59 -30.38
N PRO A 46 -4.72 2.22 -30.64
CA PRO A 46 -3.49 1.98 -29.88
C PRO A 46 -3.67 2.16 -28.36
N GLN A 47 -4.57 3.07 -27.97
CA GLN A 47 -4.92 3.33 -26.56
C GLN A 47 -5.46 2.08 -25.84
N ALA A 48 -6.08 1.14 -26.57
CA ALA A 48 -6.56 -0.12 -25.99
C ALA A 48 -5.42 -0.96 -25.38
N VAL A 49 -4.17 -0.77 -25.81
CA VAL A 49 -2.99 -1.40 -25.18
C VAL A 49 -2.73 -0.82 -23.79
N VAL A 50 -2.84 0.50 -23.66
CA VAL A 50 -2.64 1.22 -22.40
C VAL A 50 -3.78 0.91 -21.43
N ASP A 51 -5.01 1.00 -21.91
CA ASP A 51 -6.22 0.72 -21.13
C ASP A 51 -6.22 -0.72 -20.62
N ALA A 52 -5.80 -1.67 -21.45
CA ALA A 52 -5.62 -3.08 -21.08
C ALA A 52 -4.67 -3.27 -19.89
N VAL A 53 -3.49 -2.63 -19.91
CA VAL A 53 -2.53 -2.73 -18.81
C VAL A 53 -3.05 -2.04 -17.55
N LEU A 54 -3.69 -0.87 -17.68
CA LEU A 54 -4.25 -0.12 -16.57
C LEU A 54 -5.41 -0.87 -15.89
N GLN A 55 -6.37 -1.37 -16.66
CA GLN A 55 -7.54 -2.09 -16.16
C GLN A 55 -7.17 -3.42 -15.50
N THR A 56 -6.10 -4.07 -15.97
CA THR A 56 -5.58 -5.31 -15.34
C THR A 56 -4.58 -5.02 -14.22
N GLY A 57 -4.21 -3.76 -14.00
CA GLY A 57 -3.15 -3.37 -13.06
C GLY A 57 -1.81 -4.05 -13.33
N GLY A 58 -1.52 -4.40 -14.60
CA GLY A 58 -0.33 -5.16 -15.01
C GLY A 58 -0.28 -6.61 -14.49
N ARG A 59 -1.37 -7.15 -13.92
CA ARG A 59 -1.42 -8.50 -13.34
C ARG A 59 -1.61 -9.61 -14.37
N VAL A 60 -1.98 -9.23 -15.59
CA VAL A 60 -2.26 -10.13 -16.70
C VAL A 60 -1.19 -9.89 -17.76
N PRO A 61 -0.51 -10.93 -18.27
CA PRO A 61 0.41 -10.75 -19.39
C PRO A 61 -0.33 -10.18 -20.61
N VAL A 62 0.25 -9.17 -21.24
CA VAL A 62 -0.31 -8.52 -22.43
C VAL A 62 0.58 -8.79 -23.63
N VAL A 63 0.01 -9.42 -24.66
CA VAL A 63 0.66 -9.65 -25.96
C VAL A 63 0.07 -8.71 -26.99
N VAL A 64 0.91 -7.96 -27.69
CA VAL A 64 0.47 -6.95 -28.67
C VAL A 64 0.87 -7.39 -30.07
N ALA A 65 -0.11 -7.54 -30.97
CA ALA A 65 0.15 -7.72 -32.40
C ALA A 65 -0.04 -6.40 -33.14
N ALA A 66 1.05 -5.65 -33.30
CA ALA A 66 1.05 -4.31 -33.90
C ALA A 66 0.81 -4.31 -35.42
N GLY A 67 1.07 -5.45 -36.09
CA GLY A 67 0.93 -5.55 -37.54
C GLY A 67 2.09 -4.86 -38.29
N PRO A 68 1.92 -4.57 -39.60
CA PRO A 68 2.97 -3.97 -40.44
C PRO A 68 3.56 -2.68 -39.86
N ALA A 69 4.81 -2.37 -40.22
CA ALA A 69 5.53 -1.15 -39.86
C ALA A 69 5.00 0.09 -40.62
N ASP A 70 3.70 0.34 -40.50
CA ASP A 70 3.04 1.55 -40.94
C ASP A 70 2.75 2.47 -39.73
N ALA A 71 2.19 3.65 -39.98
CA ALA A 71 1.93 4.63 -38.93
C ALA A 71 1.05 4.10 -37.78
N THR A 72 0.14 3.15 -38.08
CA THR A 72 -0.71 2.54 -37.04
C THR A 72 0.08 1.50 -36.25
N GLY A 73 0.85 0.65 -36.90
CA GLY A 73 1.73 -0.31 -36.22
C GLY A 73 2.71 0.38 -35.29
N GLU A 74 3.36 1.46 -35.73
CA GLU A 74 4.26 2.27 -34.90
C GLU A 74 3.55 2.94 -33.70
N ALA A 75 2.26 3.26 -33.83
CA ALA A 75 1.48 3.77 -32.70
C ALA A 75 1.22 2.67 -31.65
N PHE A 76 0.90 1.45 -32.07
CA PHE A 76 0.77 0.30 -31.15
C PHE A 76 2.10 -0.05 -30.48
N LEU A 77 3.22 -0.01 -31.22
CA LEU A 77 4.55 -0.23 -30.66
C LEU A 77 4.93 0.82 -29.62
N ARG A 78 4.61 2.10 -29.88
CA ARG A 78 4.81 3.18 -28.90
C ARG A 78 3.94 2.99 -27.66
N ALA A 79 2.66 2.68 -27.85
CA ALA A 79 1.74 2.41 -26.75
C ALA A 79 2.26 1.26 -25.86
N ALA A 80 2.66 0.12 -26.46
CA ALA A 80 3.20 -1.01 -25.74
C ALA A 80 4.46 -0.67 -24.93
N ARG A 81 5.39 0.09 -25.52
CA ARG A 81 6.62 0.54 -24.83
C ARG A 81 6.32 1.50 -23.68
N SER A 82 5.32 2.39 -23.85
CA SER A 82 4.98 3.38 -22.82
C SER A 82 4.42 2.77 -21.53
N VAL A 83 3.90 1.54 -21.60
CA VAL A 83 3.38 0.78 -20.45
C VAL A 83 4.23 -0.45 -20.14
N GLY A 84 5.49 -0.45 -20.55
CA GLY A 84 6.47 -1.45 -20.13
C GLY A 84 6.20 -2.88 -20.62
N ILE A 85 5.47 -3.08 -21.72
CA ILE A 85 5.29 -4.43 -22.29
C ILE A 85 6.64 -4.91 -22.86
N PRO A 86 7.17 -6.09 -22.45
CA PRO A 86 8.43 -6.60 -22.94
C PRO A 86 8.46 -6.77 -24.46
N GLU A 87 9.57 -6.46 -25.11
CA GLU A 87 9.66 -6.53 -26.60
C GLU A 87 9.31 -7.91 -27.17
N LYS A 88 9.64 -8.98 -26.43
CA LYS A 88 9.28 -10.37 -26.81
C LYS A 88 7.77 -10.64 -26.81
N CYS A 89 6.98 -9.83 -26.11
CA CYS A 89 5.52 -9.87 -26.07
C CYS A 89 4.89 -9.00 -27.17
N VAL A 90 5.71 -8.34 -28.00
CA VAL A 90 5.26 -7.44 -29.06
C VAL A 90 5.62 -8.02 -30.42
N LEU A 91 4.60 -8.34 -31.21
CA LEU A 91 4.74 -8.85 -32.57
C LEU A 91 4.68 -7.68 -33.56
N ALA A 92 5.85 -7.21 -33.98
CA ALA A 92 6.00 -6.24 -35.06
C ALA A 92 5.96 -6.93 -36.43
N GLY A 93 5.35 -6.28 -37.42
CA GLY A 93 5.21 -6.79 -38.78
C GLY A 93 3.96 -7.67 -38.99
N PRO A 94 3.82 -8.30 -40.17
CA PRO A 94 2.73 -9.23 -40.44
C PRO A 94 2.88 -10.49 -39.57
N ALA A 95 2.25 -10.46 -38.39
CA ALA A 95 2.28 -11.56 -37.44
C ALA A 95 1.42 -12.73 -37.93
N THR A 96 2.00 -13.93 -37.90
CA THR A 96 1.28 -15.18 -38.15
C THR A 96 0.71 -15.74 -36.85
N VAL A 97 -0.34 -16.55 -36.95
CA VAL A 97 -0.92 -17.24 -35.77
C VAL A 97 0.14 -18.10 -35.06
N SER A 98 1.05 -18.73 -35.79
CA SER A 98 2.14 -19.53 -35.20
C SER A 98 3.13 -18.70 -34.38
N GLN A 99 3.40 -17.46 -34.79
CA GLN A 99 4.23 -16.54 -34.00
C GLN A 99 3.50 -16.10 -32.74
N LEU A 100 2.19 -15.82 -32.84
CA LEU A 100 1.36 -15.49 -31.68
C LEU A 100 1.33 -16.63 -30.66
N VAL A 101 1.09 -17.87 -31.10
CA VAL A 101 1.13 -19.06 -30.24
C VAL A 101 2.49 -19.18 -29.54
N ARG A 102 3.60 -19.05 -30.28
CA ARG A 102 4.95 -19.14 -29.69
C ARG A 102 5.21 -18.07 -28.62
N VAL A 103 4.73 -16.84 -28.83
CA VAL A 103 4.84 -15.78 -27.81
C VAL A 103 4.00 -16.12 -26.59
N LEU A 104 2.76 -16.57 -26.79
CA LEU A 104 1.87 -16.97 -25.70
C LEU A 104 2.45 -18.13 -24.86
N GLU A 105 3.00 -19.15 -25.51
CA GLU A 105 3.69 -20.26 -24.84
C GLU A 105 4.93 -19.78 -24.05
N GLY A 106 5.67 -18.79 -24.58
CA GLY A 106 6.81 -18.20 -23.88
C GLY A 106 6.41 -17.39 -22.65
N VAL A 107 5.29 -16.68 -22.72
CA VAL A 107 4.71 -15.89 -21.63
C VAL A 107 4.12 -16.77 -20.53
N ASP A 108 3.56 -17.94 -20.89
CA ASP A 108 3.06 -18.92 -19.91
C ASP A 108 4.23 -19.63 -19.17
N ALA A 109 5.36 -19.79 -19.86
CA ALA A 109 6.57 -20.42 -19.32
C ALA A 109 7.44 -19.50 -18.44
N GLY A 110 7.23 -18.18 -18.49
CA GLY A 110 8.00 -17.20 -17.73
C GLY A 110 7.17 -15.95 -17.47
N SER A 111 7.12 -15.52 -16.21
CA SER A 111 6.29 -14.41 -15.67
C SER A 111 6.66 -13.03 -16.24
N ASP A 112 6.56 -12.86 -17.55
CA ASP A 112 6.83 -11.63 -18.29
C ASP A 112 5.61 -10.72 -18.26
N LEU A 113 5.33 -10.18 -17.09
CA LEU A 113 4.31 -9.16 -16.89
C LEU A 113 4.84 -7.81 -17.40
N PRO A 114 3.98 -6.96 -17.97
CA PRO A 114 4.35 -5.57 -18.24
C PRO A 114 4.75 -4.86 -16.94
N ASP A 115 5.76 -4.00 -17.02
CA ASP A 115 6.05 -3.11 -15.88
C ASP A 115 4.79 -2.28 -15.60
N PRO A 116 4.32 -2.20 -14.34
CA PRO A 116 3.17 -1.37 -14.03
C PRO A 116 3.54 0.07 -14.39
N PRO A 117 2.61 0.83 -14.98
CA PRO A 117 2.89 2.20 -15.37
C PRO A 117 3.36 2.98 -14.15
N LEU A 118 4.61 3.45 -14.20
CA LEU A 118 5.08 4.51 -13.33
C LEU A 118 4.43 5.77 -13.86
N PHE A 119 3.36 6.23 -13.19
CA PHE A 119 2.69 7.46 -13.58
C PHE A 119 3.65 8.65 -13.41
N GLU A 120 4.26 9.11 -14.50
CA GLU A 120 4.63 10.52 -14.60
C GLU A 120 3.30 11.29 -14.73
N PHE A 121 2.79 11.79 -13.61
CA PHE A 121 1.66 12.71 -13.64
C PHE A 121 2.08 13.95 -14.44
N GLY A 122 1.64 14.03 -15.69
CA GLY A 122 1.78 15.25 -16.48
C GLY A 122 1.08 16.38 -15.75
N GLU A 123 1.85 17.43 -15.42
CA GLU A 123 1.33 18.69 -14.89
C GLU A 123 0.18 19.17 -15.78
N GLY A 124 -1.06 19.09 -15.29
CA GLY A 124 -2.23 19.62 -15.98
C GLY A 124 -3.44 18.69 -16.17
N LEU A 125 -3.41 17.44 -15.71
CA LEU A 125 -4.58 16.54 -15.78
C LEU A 125 -5.37 16.39 -14.46
N LEU A 126 -5.04 17.22 -13.46
CA LEU A 126 -5.78 17.29 -12.19
C LEU A 126 -6.41 18.67 -12.02
N ASP A 127 -7.51 18.91 -12.75
CA ASP A 127 -8.65 19.54 -12.08
C ASP A 127 -9.47 18.37 -11.50
N PRO A 128 -9.23 17.96 -10.24
CA PRO A 128 -10.10 16.97 -9.63
C PRO A 128 -11.52 17.54 -9.61
N PRO A 129 -12.56 16.74 -9.89
CA PRO A 129 -13.91 17.16 -9.55
C PRO A 129 -13.89 17.45 -8.06
N LEU A 130 -14.17 18.72 -7.74
CA LEU A 130 -14.52 19.25 -6.43
C LEU A 130 -14.81 18.11 -5.46
N PHE A 131 -13.83 17.78 -4.62
CA PHE A 131 -14.14 17.15 -3.34
C PHE A 131 -15.10 18.13 -2.69
N GLY A 132 -16.40 17.81 -2.76
CA GLY A 132 -17.40 18.43 -1.92
C GLY A 132 -16.82 18.36 -0.52
N GLU A 133 -16.71 19.52 0.11
CA GLU A 133 -16.20 19.71 1.45
C GLU A 133 -16.64 18.51 2.30
N CYS A 134 -15.69 17.65 2.68
CA CYS A 134 -15.86 16.82 3.86
C CYS A 134 -15.87 17.80 5.04
N VAL A 135 -17.01 18.47 5.20
CA VAL A 135 -17.36 19.17 6.42
C VAL A 135 -17.50 18.05 7.44
N TRP A 136 -16.46 17.88 8.24
CA TRP A 136 -16.60 17.21 9.52
C TRP A 136 -17.70 17.99 10.25
N GLU A 137 -18.87 17.37 10.46
CA GLU A 137 -19.86 17.89 11.39
C GLU A 137 -19.18 17.92 12.77
N GLU A 138 -18.59 19.06 13.11
CA GLU A 138 -18.34 19.42 14.50
C GLU A 138 -19.67 19.22 15.21
N GLN A 139 -19.70 18.26 16.15
CA GLN A 139 -20.85 18.05 17.01
C GLN A 139 -21.24 19.40 17.60
N GLY A 140 -22.39 19.91 17.15
CA GLY A 140 -22.91 21.21 17.53
C GLY A 140 -23.03 21.32 19.05
N GLY A 141 -22.04 21.96 19.67
CA GLY A 141 -22.16 22.56 20.98
C GLY A 141 -23.24 23.64 20.89
N GLY A 142 -24.35 23.42 21.61
CA GLY A 142 -25.46 24.36 21.64
C GLY A 142 -25.01 25.77 22.07
N PRO A 143 -25.67 26.82 21.55
CA PRO A 143 -25.39 28.18 21.96
C PRO A 143 -25.96 28.36 23.36
N ASP A 144 -25.11 28.42 24.38
CA ASP A 144 -25.26 29.22 25.60
C ASP A 144 -24.29 28.72 26.68
N THR A 145 -23.00 29.02 26.54
CA THR A 145 -22.11 29.16 27.70
C THR A 145 -21.14 30.30 27.44
N VAL A 146 -21.34 31.36 28.21
CA VAL A 146 -20.52 32.58 28.22
C VAL A 146 -19.09 32.20 28.59
N SER A 147 -18.18 32.32 27.62
CA SER A 147 -16.76 32.06 27.79
C SER A 147 -16.10 33.21 28.59
N PRO A 148 -15.47 32.95 29.76
CA PRO A 148 -14.70 33.97 30.46
C PRO A 148 -13.38 34.24 29.73
N ALA A 149 -12.96 35.49 29.79
CA ALA A 149 -11.80 36.10 29.14
C ALA A 149 -10.63 35.14 28.82
N ALA A 150 -10.27 35.10 27.53
CA ALA A 150 -9.10 34.41 27.00
C ALA A 150 -7.81 34.94 27.64
N GLY A 151 -7.35 34.24 28.67
CA GLY A 151 -5.95 34.28 29.10
C GLY A 151 -5.06 33.75 27.98
N ALA A 152 -3.85 34.30 27.86
CA ALA A 152 -2.86 33.79 26.93
C ALA A 152 -2.71 32.26 27.08
N PRO A 153 -2.58 31.50 25.98
CA PRO A 153 -2.45 30.06 26.05
C PRO A 153 -1.29 29.71 26.99
N PRO A 154 -1.51 28.86 28.01
CA PRO A 154 -0.47 28.48 28.94
C PRO A 154 0.69 27.86 28.16
N GLU A 155 1.91 28.31 28.49
CA GLU A 155 3.15 27.81 27.91
C GLU A 155 3.18 26.27 28.04
N PRO A 156 3.44 25.52 26.94
CA PRO A 156 3.38 24.07 26.96
C PRO A 156 4.34 23.52 28.03
N ALA A 157 3.80 22.69 28.92
CA ALA A 157 4.56 22.10 30.01
C ALA A 157 5.78 21.34 29.46
N SER A 158 6.92 21.47 30.16
CA SER A 158 8.13 20.72 29.86
C SER A 158 7.85 19.21 30.00
N TRP A 159 8.28 18.46 29.00
CA TRP A 159 8.00 17.05 28.79
C TRP A 159 9.08 16.18 29.46
N GLU A 160 8.68 15.07 30.08
CA GLU A 160 9.58 14.03 30.60
C GLU A 160 9.26 12.69 29.91
N PRO A 161 10.28 11.89 29.51
CA PRO A 161 10.09 10.57 28.91
C PRO A 161 9.41 9.58 29.88
N PRO A 162 8.86 8.45 29.39
CA PRO A 162 8.24 7.43 30.26
C PRO A 162 9.20 7.01 31.37
N ALA A 163 8.65 6.69 32.55
CA ALA A 163 9.44 6.41 33.76
C ALA A 163 10.45 5.25 33.58
N SER A 164 10.20 4.35 32.63
CA SER A 164 11.10 3.29 32.18
C SER A 164 10.63 2.70 30.83
N GLY A 165 11.55 2.26 29.99
CA GLY A 165 11.26 1.46 28.78
C GLY A 165 11.40 2.21 27.45
N VAL A 166 11.33 1.47 26.34
CA VAL A 166 11.41 2.01 24.97
C VAL A 166 10.00 2.32 24.46
N PHE A 167 9.76 3.55 24.03
CA PHE A 167 8.49 3.97 23.45
C PHE A 167 8.51 3.86 21.92
N VAL A 168 7.55 3.11 21.36
CA VAL A 168 7.45 2.80 19.92
C VAL A 168 6.05 3.13 19.41
N PRO A 169 5.80 4.36 18.92
CA PRO A 169 4.59 4.67 18.21
C PRO A 169 4.60 4.05 16.80
N VAL A 170 3.44 3.55 16.40
CA VAL A 170 3.17 3.06 15.05
C VAL A 170 2.39 4.14 14.30
N LEU A 171 3.10 4.87 13.46
CA LEU A 171 2.65 6.01 12.69
C LEU A 171 2.14 5.60 11.30
N GLY A 172 1.32 6.46 10.70
CA GLY A 172 0.92 6.34 9.31
C GLY A 172 0.05 7.53 8.94
N ALA A 173 0.25 8.07 7.74
CA ALA A 173 -0.38 9.32 7.33
C ALA A 173 -1.91 9.22 7.21
N THR A 174 -2.40 8.05 6.79
CA THR A 174 -3.80 7.83 6.44
C THR A 174 -4.42 6.64 7.17
N GLY A 175 -5.75 6.59 7.21
CA GLY A 175 -6.49 5.43 7.69
C GLY A 175 -6.32 4.21 6.78
N GLY A 176 -6.40 3.01 7.34
CA GLY A 176 -6.40 1.77 6.55
C GLY A 176 -5.02 1.25 6.10
N VAL A 177 -3.92 1.95 6.36
CA VAL A 177 -2.56 1.46 6.04
C VAL A 177 -2.11 0.26 6.87
N GLY A 178 -2.87 -0.05 7.94
CA GLY A 178 -2.66 -1.23 8.79
C GLY A 178 -1.72 -1.02 9.97
N ARG A 179 -1.70 0.18 10.56
CA ARG A 179 -0.97 0.47 11.82
C ARG A 179 -1.37 -0.48 12.94
N THR A 180 -2.67 -0.67 13.19
CA THR A 180 -3.19 -1.61 14.19
C THR A 180 -2.68 -3.04 14.00
N VAL A 181 -2.59 -3.49 12.75
CA VAL A 181 -2.06 -4.82 12.40
C VAL A 181 -0.59 -4.91 12.79
N VAL A 182 0.21 -3.91 12.41
CA VAL A 182 1.64 -3.85 12.74
C VAL A 182 1.86 -3.72 14.25
N ALA A 183 1.12 -2.85 14.93
CA ALA A 183 1.18 -2.68 16.39
C ALA A 183 0.87 -3.99 17.13
N ALA A 184 -0.21 -4.69 16.74
CA ALA A 184 -0.57 -5.98 17.32
C ALA A 184 0.50 -7.06 17.06
N SER A 185 1.14 -7.02 15.89
CA SER A 185 2.22 -7.94 15.55
C SER A 185 3.48 -7.70 16.38
N LEU A 186 3.90 -6.44 16.54
CA LEU A 186 5.04 -6.06 17.36
C LEU A 186 4.84 -6.45 18.83
N ALA A 187 3.69 -6.09 19.40
CA ALA A 187 3.36 -6.43 20.78
C ALA A 187 3.39 -7.95 21.02
N ALA A 188 2.83 -8.75 20.12
CA ALA A 188 2.82 -10.20 20.25
C ALA A 188 4.20 -10.85 20.07
N VAL A 189 5.09 -10.29 19.23
CA VAL A 189 6.47 -10.78 19.11
C VAL A 189 7.27 -10.46 20.39
N LEU A 190 7.19 -9.21 20.88
CA LEU A 190 7.87 -8.79 22.10
C LEU A 190 7.43 -9.62 23.32
N LYS A 191 6.12 -9.84 23.50
CA LYS A 191 5.59 -10.70 24.57
C LYS A 191 6.10 -12.14 24.46
N ARG A 192 6.16 -12.71 23.25
CA ARG A 192 6.74 -14.05 23.02
C ARG A 192 8.23 -14.13 23.33
N GLN A 193 8.96 -13.02 23.21
CA GLN A 193 10.36 -12.91 23.62
C GLN A 193 10.52 -12.68 25.14
N GLY A 194 9.42 -12.57 25.89
CA GLY A 194 9.42 -12.42 27.34
C GLY A 194 9.52 -10.98 27.83
N ALA A 195 9.40 -9.98 26.95
CA ALA A 195 9.38 -8.58 27.36
C ALA A 195 8.05 -8.22 28.06
N SER A 196 8.12 -7.32 29.05
CA SER A 196 6.94 -6.66 29.59
C SER A 196 6.49 -5.55 28.63
N VAL A 197 5.34 -5.74 27.99
CA VAL A 197 4.85 -4.83 26.94
C VAL A 197 3.57 -4.14 27.36
N ALA A 198 3.59 -2.81 27.44
CA ALA A 198 2.40 -1.99 27.53
C ALA A 198 1.89 -1.69 26.11
N VAL A 199 0.60 -1.93 25.87
CA VAL A 199 -0.03 -1.73 24.57
C VAL A 199 -1.12 -0.67 24.69
N LEU A 200 -0.98 0.40 23.91
CA LEU A 200 -1.85 1.56 23.96
C LEU A 200 -2.56 1.70 22.60
N ASP A 201 -3.88 1.85 22.62
CA ASP A 201 -4.71 2.02 21.41
C ASP A 201 -5.34 3.41 21.42
N ALA A 202 -4.80 4.30 20.57
CA ALA A 202 -5.35 5.64 20.34
C ALA A 202 -6.13 5.73 19.02
N GLY A 203 -6.45 4.59 18.40
CA GLY A 203 -7.27 4.53 17.20
C GLY A 203 -8.70 4.99 17.48
N HIS A 204 -9.35 5.58 16.47
CA HIS A 204 -10.77 5.91 16.53
C HIS A 204 -11.51 5.32 15.32
N PRO A 205 -12.33 4.26 15.49
CA PRO A 205 -12.53 3.50 16.73
C PRO A 205 -11.29 2.68 17.15
N PRO A 206 -11.14 2.33 18.44
CA PRO A 206 -10.08 1.44 18.90
C PRO A 206 -10.30 0.05 18.30
N CYS A 207 -9.27 -0.52 17.69
CA CYS A 207 -9.34 -1.76 16.92
C CYS A 207 -8.32 -2.81 17.36
N LEU A 208 -7.38 -2.44 18.24
CA LEU A 208 -6.25 -3.28 18.59
C LEU A 208 -6.67 -4.49 19.43
N SER A 209 -7.70 -4.31 20.27
CA SER A 209 -8.33 -5.38 21.07
C SER A 209 -8.92 -6.51 20.21
N CYS A 210 -9.26 -6.25 18.93
CA CYS A 210 -9.69 -7.28 17.99
C CYS A 210 -8.58 -8.30 17.66
N TYR A 211 -7.31 -7.93 17.83
CA TYR A 211 -6.17 -8.79 17.53
C TYR A 211 -5.47 -9.35 18.77
N LEU A 212 -5.77 -8.81 19.95
CA LEU A 212 -5.09 -9.16 21.20
C LEU A 212 -6.11 -9.60 22.26
N ARG A 213 -7.03 -10.50 21.90
CA ARG A 213 -8.09 -10.92 22.83
C ARG A 213 -7.49 -11.62 24.04
N GLY A 214 -7.84 -11.13 25.23
CA GLY A 214 -7.34 -11.65 26.50
C GLY A 214 -6.04 -10.99 26.96
N GLU A 215 -5.47 -10.09 26.16
CA GLU A 215 -4.38 -9.22 26.57
C GLU A 215 -4.93 -7.89 27.11
N GLU A 216 -4.19 -7.28 28.02
CA GLU A 216 -4.46 -5.92 28.46
C GLU A 216 -4.05 -4.93 27.36
N VAL A 217 -5.03 -4.16 26.86
CA VAL A 217 -4.84 -3.04 25.94
C VAL A 217 -5.46 -1.81 26.61
N VAL A 218 -4.67 -0.75 26.74
CA VAL A 218 -5.13 0.50 27.32
C VAL A 218 -5.64 1.39 26.19
N GLU A 219 -6.95 1.61 26.16
CA GLU A 219 -7.55 2.58 25.24
C GLU A 219 -7.17 4.00 25.66
N VAL A 220 -6.85 4.82 24.66
CA VAL A 220 -6.42 6.19 24.81
C VAL A 220 -7.43 7.08 24.08
N ASP A 221 -8.27 7.74 24.86
CA ASP A 221 -9.26 8.68 24.33
C ASP A 221 -8.58 9.98 23.89
N GLY A 222 -8.51 10.19 22.58
CA GLY A 222 -8.03 11.43 21.97
C GLY A 222 -6.53 11.64 22.17
N LEU A 223 -5.76 11.53 21.08
CA LEU A 223 -4.36 11.96 21.11
C LEU A 223 -4.30 13.45 20.76
N ASP A 224 -3.93 14.28 21.72
CA ASP A 224 -3.42 15.64 21.54
C ASP A 224 -2.03 15.77 22.19
N GLU A 225 -1.37 16.93 22.07
CA GLU A 225 -0.03 17.14 22.63
C GLU A 225 0.03 16.92 24.15
N ARG A 226 -1.07 17.18 24.88
CA ARG A 226 -1.15 16.99 26.34
C ARG A 226 -1.42 15.53 26.69
N ALA A 227 -2.21 14.84 25.87
CA ALA A 227 -2.55 13.44 26.04
C ALA A 227 -1.34 12.53 25.93
N VAL A 228 -0.38 12.82 25.03
CA VAL A 228 0.85 12.01 24.87
C VAL A 228 1.60 11.85 26.20
N ALA A 229 1.78 12.93 26.97
CA ALA A 229 2.46 12.86 28.26
C ALA A 229 1.67 12.03 29.29
N ALA A 230 0.34 12.20 29.35
CA ALA A 230 -0.51 11.44 30.24
C ALA A 230 -0.52 9.93 29.89
N VAL A 231 -0.47 9.61 28.60
CA VAL A 231 -0.40 8.25 28.06
C VAL A 231 0.91 7.57 28.45
N LEU A 232 2.04 8.28 28.27
CA LEU A 232 3.37 7.78 28.67
C LEU A 232 3.51 7.61 30.18
N ALA A 233 2.95 8.52 30.98
CA ALA A 233 3.00 8.41 32.44
C ALA A 233 2.21 7.20 32.99
N ARG A 234 1.23 6.70 32.23
CA ARG A 234 0.41 5.53 32.60
C ARG A 234 0.99 4.20 32.12
N ALA A 235 1.91 4.24 31.17
CA ALA A 235 2.50 3.04 30.61
C ALA A 235 3.71 2.60 31.44
N SER A 236 3.74 1.33 31.83
CA SER A 236 4.89 0.71 32.49
C SER A 236 5.23 -0.59 31.78
N GLY A 237 6.50 -0.76 31.40
CA GLY A 237 6.99 -1.96 30.73
C GLY A 237 8.41 -1.75 30.21
N ASP A 238 9.02 -2.83 29.71
CA ASP A 238 10.28 -2.76 28.98
C ASP A 238 10.07 -2.03 27.64
N VAL A 239 8.90 -2.22 27.03
CA VAL A 239 8.50 -1.61 25.76
C VAL A 239 7.06 -1.12 25.83
N VAL A 240 6.81 0.07 25.28
CA VAL A 240 5.48 0.67 25.15
C VAL A 240 5.17 0.81 23.66
N VAL A 241 4.16 0.08 23.17
CA VAL A 241 3.70 0.15 21.78
C VAL A 241 2.42 0.98 21.71
N LEU A 242 2.41 2.03 20.90
CA LEU A 242 1.25 2.89 20.69
C LEU A 242 0.72 2.74 19.26
N ASP A 243 -0.51 2.24 19.11
CA ASP A 243 -1.26 2.34 17.86
C ASP A 243 -1.87 3.74 17.74
N THR A 244 -1.45 4.50 16.72
CA THR A 244 -1.86 5.90 16.56
C THR A 244 -3.06 6.06 15.62
N PRO A 245 -3.87 7.12 15.79
CA PRO A 245 -4.90 7.48 14.81
C PRO A 245 -4.26 8.00 13.49
N PRO A 246 -5.02 8.34 12.45
CA PRO A 246 -4.52 9.12 11.30
C PRO A 246 -4.04 10.50 11.77
N SER A 247 -2.93 10.98 11.20
CA SER A 247 -2.30 12.26 11.56
C SER A 247 -3.29 13.44 11.49
N PRO A 248 -2.83 14.67 11.83
CA PRO A 248 -2.63 15.36 13.13
C PRO A 248 -3.96 15.73 13.87
N PRO A 249 -3.98 16.33 15.10
CA PRO A 249 -3.05 17.31 15.71
C PRO A 249 -1.87 16.82 16.59
N TYR A 250 -1.81 15.55 17.01
CA TYR A 250 -0.85 15.08 18.04
C TYR A 250 0.61 14.86 17.59
N LEU A 251 0.86 14.85 16.29
CA LEU A 251 2.11 14.32 15.74
C LEU A 251 3.36 15.06 16.22
N SER A 252 3.27 16.39 16.40
CA SER A 252 4.41 17.19 16.87
C SER A 252 4.84 16.85 18.29
N GLY A 253 3.89 16.80 19.23
CA GLY A 253 4.15 16.39 20.61
C GLY A 253 4.68 14.96 20.68
N LEU A 254 4.08 14.04 19.90
CA LEU A 254 4.50 12.64 19.84
C LEU A 254 5.95 12.49 19.34
N LEU A 255 6.31 13.16 18.24
CA LEU A 255 7.67 13.10 17.69
C LEU A 255 8.73 13.75 18.59
N GLY A 256 8.33 14.64 19.50
CA GLY A 256 9.21 15.21 20.52
C GLY A 256 9.76 14.15 21.47
N VAL A 257 8.92 13.19 21.87
CA VAL A 257 9.24 12.13 22.85
C VAL A 257 9.64 10.79 22.22
N THR A 258 9.55 10.68 20.89
CA THR A 258 9.74 9.39 20.20
C THR A 258 11.22 9.11 19.95
N GLU A 259 11.81 8.11 20.61
CA GLU A 259 13.19 7.70 20.30
C GLU A 259 13.27 6.71 19.14
N ARG A 260 12.24 5.89 18.97
CA ARG A 260 12.14 4.85 17.95
C ARG A 260 10.72 4.86 17.39
N ALA A 261 10.56 4.79 16.08
CA ALA A 261 9.24 4.81 15.46
C ALA A 261 9.07 3.67 14.46
N VAL A 262 7.82 3.30 14.22
CA VAL A 262 7.45 2.51 13.05
C VAL A 262 6.55 3.39 12.18
N VAL A 263 6.88 3.54 10.91
CA VAL A 263 6.04 4.27 9.95
C VAL A 263 5.46 3.25 8.98
N VAL A 264 4.14 3.17 8.92
CA VAL A 264 3.41 2.22 8.08
C VAL A 264 2.86 2.95 6.87
N VAL A 265 3.16 2.42 5.68
CA VAL A 265 2.66 2.89 4.39
C VAL A 265 2.10 1.72 3.59
N THR A 266 1.22 1.99 2.64
CA THR A 266 0.88 1.06 1.54
C THR A 266 1.62 1.48 0.28
N PRO A 267 1.77 0.61 -0.73
CA PRO A 267 2.33 0.99 -2.04
C PRO A 267 1.36 1.86 -2.87
N ASP A 268 0.65 2.76 -2.21
CA ASP A 268 -0.25 3.74 -2.81
C ASP A 268 0.49 5.08 -2.86
N PRO A 269 0.66 5.70 -4.04
CA PRO A 269 1.37 6.97 -4.19
C PRO A 269 0.83 8.10 -3.29
N LEU A 270 -0.48 8.15 -3.05
CA LEU A 270 -1.08 9.18 -2.20
C LEU A 270 -0.71 9.01 -0.73
N VAL A 271 -0.57 7.75 -0.29
CA VAL A 271 -0.11 7.44 1.07
C VAL A 271 1.36 7.78 1.25
N VAL A 272 2.18 7.51 0.22
CA VAL A 272 3.59 7.88 0.22
C VAL A 272 3.74 9.41 0.29
N GLU A 273 3.00 10.15 -0.53
CA GLU A 273 3.03 11.60 -0.55
C GLU A 273 2.60 12.20 0.80
N ALA A 274 1.50 11.74 1.38
CA ALA A 274 1.05 12.17 2.70
C ALA A 274 2.07 11.84 3.81
N THR A 275 2.86 10.76 3.63
CA THR A 275 3.91 10.39 4.59
C THR A 275 5.10 11.35 4.52
N LYS A 276 5.42 11.90 3.34
CA LYS A 276 6.52 12.87 3.18
C LYS A 276 6.35 14.12 4.03
N GLU A 277 5.12 14.52 4.37
CA GLU A 277 4.86 15.71 5.19
C GLU A 277 5.54 15.66 6.56
N PHE A 278 5.64 14.47 7.17
CA PHE A 278 6.27 14.31 8.48
C PHE A 278 7.52 13.44 8.47
N TRP A 279 7.80 12.75 7.37
CA TRP A 279 8.94 11.85 7.23
C TRP A 279 10.30 12.47 7.64
N PRO A 280 10.67 13.71 7.25
CA PRO A 280 11.95 14.30 7.62
C PRO A 280 12.16 14.46 9.13
N ARG A 281 11.09 14.42 9.93
CA ARG A 281 11.13 14.57 11.39
C ARG A 281 11.33 13.23 12.11
N VAL A 282 11.26 12.10 11.41
CA VAL A 282 11.25 10.76 12.03
C VAL A 282 12.15 9.74 11.31
N ALA A 283 12.58 10.01 10.08
CA ALA A 283 13.31 9.06 9.23
C ALA A 283 14.49 8.36 9.93
N ASP A 284 15.37 9.13 10.58
CA ASP A 284 16.61 8.67 11.21
C ASP A 284 16.42 7.76 12.43
N ARG A 285 15.18 7.59 12.88
CA ARG A 285 14.78 6.75 14.02
C ARG A 285 13.60 5.82 13.69
N ALA A 286 13.17 5.78 12.43
CA ALA A 286 12.03 5.00 11.98
C ALA A 286 12.44 3.75 11.20
N ALA A 287 11.81 2.63 11.51
CA ALA A 287 11.67 1.53 10.56
C ALA A 287 10.45 1.80 9.66
N LEU A 288 10.64 1.71 8.34
CA LEU A 288 9.56 1.84 7.36
C LEU A 288 8.93 0.48 7.09
N VAL A 289 7.63 0.37 7.28
CA VAL A 289 6.85 -0.84 6.99
C VAL A 289 5.96 -0.59 5.80
N VAL A 290 6.18 -1.32 4.73
CA VAL A 290 5.35 -1.25 3.52
C VAL A 290 4.36 -2.40 3.55
N ASN A 291 3.17 -2.10 4.04
CA ASN A 291 2.11 -3.05 4.26
C ASN A 291 1.25 -3.28 3.00
N ARG A 292 0.48 -4.38 3.01
CA ARG A 292 -0.40 -4.79 1.91
C ARG A 292 0.34 -4.92 0.58
N VAL A 293 1.48 -5.59 0.59
CA VAL A 293 2.20 -5.95 -0.64
C VAL A 293 1.42 -7.04 -1.35
N SER A 294 0.71 -6.71 -2.44
CA SER A 294 0.04 -7.74 -3.23
C SER A 294 1.07 -8.76 -3.77
N PRO A 295 0.76 -10.07 -3.77
CA PRO A 295 1.69 -11.11 -4.22
C PRO A 295 2.22 -10.90 -5.65
N GLY A 296 1.38 -10.38 -6.56
CA GLY A 296 1.79 -10.04 -7.93
C GLY A 296 2.85 -8.92 -7.99
N VAL A 297 2.88 -8.03 -6.99
CA VAL A 297 3.87 -6.96 -6.87
C VAL A 297 5.20 -7.47 -6.29
N ARG A 298 5.22 -8.61 -5.59
CA ARG A 298 6.48 -9.23 -5.12
C ARG A 298 7.39 -9.70 -6.25
N ASN A 299 6.79 -10.07 -7.40
CA ASN A 299 7.53 -10.53 -8.58
C ASN A 299 8.17 -9.37 -9.38
N LEU A 300 7.64 -8.16 -9.24
CA LEU A 300 8.37 -6.92 -9.53
C LEU A 300 9.37 -6.71 -8.41
N ARG A 301 10.47 -7.49 -8.47
CA ARG A 301 11.61 -7.59 -7.55
C ARG A 301 11.45 -6.71 -6.32
N GLY A 302 11.33 -7.29 -5.12
CA GLY A 302 11.32 -6.53 -3.85
C GLY A 302 12.40 -5.43 -3.74
N SER A 303 13.49 -5.52 -4.53
CA SER A 303 14.44 -4.42 -4.72
C SER A 303 13.85 -3.17 -5.38
N PHE A 304 13.03 -3.24 -6.43
CA PHE A 304 12.55 -2.05 -7.14
C PHE A 304 11.60 -1.22 -6.28
N ARG A 305 10.67 -1.86 -5.57
CA ARG A 305 9.71 -1.15 -4.71
C ARG A 305 10.36 -0.60 -3.45
N SER A 306 11.25 -1.35 -2.79
CA SER A 306 12.04 -0.82 -1.69
C SER A 306 12.97 0.28 -2.18
N THR A 307 13.60 0.17 -3.36
CA THR A 307 14.45 1.24 -3.90
C THR A 307 13.66 2.50 -4.27
N VAL A 308 12.45 2.38 -4.83
CA VAL A 308 11.60 3.56 -5.09
C VAL A 308 11.14 4.19 -3.79
N LEU A 309 10.68 3.38 -2.82
CA LEU A 309 10.27 3.92 -1.52
C LEU A 309 11.45 4.45 -0.70
N GLU A 310 12.65 3.87 -0.81
CA GLU A 310 13.88 4.38 -0.21
C GLU A 310 14.33 5.68 -0.87
N ALA A 311 14.05 5.87 -2.17
CA ALA A 311 14.30 7.13 -2.87
C ALA A 311 13.30 8.22 -2.43
N GLU A 312 12.02 7.88 -2.30
CA GLU A 312 10.95 8.81 -1.92
C GLU A 312 10.92 9.11 -0.41
N LEU A 313 11.29 8.14 0.41
CA LEU A 313 11.34 8.21 1.88
C LEU A 313 12.75 7.80 2.39
N PRO A 314 13.78 8.60 2.07
CA PRO A 314 15.17 8.27 2.41
C PRO A 314 15.44 8.41 3.91
N GLY A 315 16.44 7.68 4.41
CA GLY A 315 16.95 7.84 5.77
C GLY A 315 16.31 6.93 6.82
N ALA A 316 15.40 6.02 6.42
CA ALA A 316 14.86 4.99 7.29
C ALA A 316 16.00 4.10 7.86
N LEU A 317 15.80 3.58 9.08
CA LEU A 317 16.67 2.54 9.65
C LEU A 317 16.67 1.26 8.82
N GLY A 318 15.57 1.01 8.10
CA GLY A 318 15.40 -0.06 7.12
C GLY A 318 13.96 -0.15 6.66
N VAL A 319 13.73 -0.96 5.61
CA VAL A 319 12.41 -1.18 5.01
C VAL A 319 11.99 -2.64 5.19
N VAL A 320 10.74 -2.86 5.63
CA VAL A 320 10.15 -4.19 5.83
C VAL A 320 8.83 -4.30 5.09
N ASP A 321 8.71 -5.33 4.25
CA ASP A 321 7.50 -5.60 3.47
C ASP A 321 6.56 -6.57 4.20
N ILE A 322 5.27 -6.24 4.28
CA ILE A 322 4.23 -7.14 4.80
C ILE A 322 3.21 -7.43 3.69
N PRO A 323 3.01 -8.71 3.31
CA PRO A 323 2.11 -9.07 2.23
C PRO A 323 0.65 -8.74 2.54
N GLU A 324 -0.11 -8.48 1.49
CA GLU A 324 -1.57 -8.52 1.55
C GLU A 324 -2.01 -9.99 1.59
N THR A 325 -2.61 -10.40 2.70
CA THR A 325 -3.16 -11.75 2.88
C THR A 325 -4.47 -11.72 3.65
N GLU A 326 -5.30 -12.75 3.46
CA GLU A 326 -6.54 -12.93 4.24
C GLU A 326 -6.26 -13.29 5.72
N ASP A 327 -5.01 -13.62 6.07
CA ASP A 327 -4.63 -13.97 7.43
C ASP A 327 -4.92 -12.85 8.43
N VAL A 328 -4.88 -11.59 8.00
CA VAL A 328 -5.23 -10.44 8.84
C VAL A 328 -6.70 -10.50 9.26
N VAL A 329 -7.59 -10.80 8.32
CA VAL A 329 -9.03 -10.93 8.59
C VAL A 329 -9.27 -12.14 9.50
N LEU A 330 -8.57 -13.24 9.23
CA LEU A 330 -8.63 -14.44 10.05
C LEU A 330 -8.14 -14.19 11.48
N ALA A 331 -7.04 -13.44 11.65
CA ALA A 331 -6.47 -13.04 12.93
C ALA A 331 -7.50 -12.26 13.76
N ALA A 332 -8.09 -11.21 13.18
CA ALA A 332 -9.13 -10.41 13.82
C ALA A 332 -10.34 -11.25 14.24
N SER A 333 -10.82 -12.13 13.35
CA SER A 333 -12.00 -12.98 13.64
C SER A 333 -11.75 -13.94 14.82
N ARG A 334 -10.50 -14.38 14.99
CA ARG A 334 -10.07 -15.30 16.03
C ARG A 334 -9.64 -14.60 17.32
N GLY A 335 -9.48 -13.28 17.30
CA GLY A 335 -8.94 -12.54 18.43
C GLY A 335 -7.46 -12.81 18.67
N VAL A 336 -6.70 -13.19 17.64
CA VAL A 336 -5.27 -13.52 17.75
C VAL A 336 -4.43 -12.53 16.95
N SER A 337 -3.18 -12.36 17.35
CA SER A 337 -2.28 -11.43 16.67
C SER A 337 -1.99 -11.93 15.24
N PRO A 338 -1.89 -11.04 14.25
CA PRO A 338 -1.41 -11.40 12.92
C PRO A 338 -0.01 -12.06 12.97
N ALA A 339 0.81 -11.77 13.99
CA ALA A 339 2.12 -12.39 14.16
C ALA A 339 2.07 -13.89 14.53
N SER A 340 0.89 -14.49 14.72
CA SER A 340 0.69 -15.94 14.73
C SER A 340 0.88 -16.58 13.34
N PHE A 341 0.90 -15.77 12.28
CA PHE A 341 1.22 -16.18 10.92
C PHE A 341 2.66 -15.80 10.58
N ASP A 342 3.38 -16.69 9.90
CA ASP A 342 4.84 -16.61 9.73
C ASP A 342 5.29 -15.28 9.11
N ALA A 343 4.59 -14.79 8.07
CA ALA A 343 4.97 -13.57 7.37
C ALA A 343 4.95 -12.33 8.29
N PHE A 344 3.91 -12.19 9.11
CA PHE A 344 3.77 -11.05 10.03
C PHE A 344 4.70 -11.19 11.23
N GLY A 345 4.90 -12.41 11.75
CA GLY A 345 5.84 -12.68 12.84
C GLY A 345 7.29 -12.36 12.44
N ALA A 346 7.70 -12.82 11.25
CA ALA A 346 9.03 -12.54 10.71
C ALA A 346 9.23 -11.04 10.44
N ALA A 347 8.25 -10.36 9.83
CA ALA A 347 8.30 -8.93 9.59
C ALA A 347 8.40 -8.13 10.89
N ALA A 348 7.58 -8.44 11.89
CA ALA A 348 7.65 -7.77 13.19
C ALA A 348 8.99 -7.99 13.89
N ALA A 349 9.55 -9.21 13.87
CA ALA A 349 10.87 -9.48 14.42
C ALA A 349 11.97 -8.67 13.69
N GLN A 350 11.87 -8.53 12.36
CA GLN A 350 12.79 -7.72 11.58
C GLN A 350 12.68 -6.23 11.93
N VAL A 351 11.46 -5.70 12.07
CA VAL A 351 11.23 -4.31 12.50
C VAL A 351 11.87 -4.06 13.87
N LEU A 352 11.65 -4.94 14.85
CA LEU A 352 12.25 -4.81 16.19
C LEU A 352 13.78 -4.82 16.13
N SER A 353 14.35 -5.72 15.31
CA SER A 353 15.80 -5.76 15.08
C SER A 353 16.34 -4.45 14.48
N LEU A 354 15.62 -3.80 13.55
CA LEU A 354 16.01 -2.49 12.99
C LEU A 354 15.94 -1.38 14.06
N LEU A 355 14.97 -1.48 14.96
CA LEU A 355 14.83 -0.59 16.11
C LEU A 355 15.81 -0.92 17.26
N GLY A 356 16.61 -1.98 17.15
CA GLY A 356 17.53 -2.41 18.21
C GLY A 356 16.82 -2.79 19.51
N ILE A 357 15.63 -3.36 19.40
CA ILE A 357 14.79 -3.88 20.50
C ILE A 357 14.80 -5.41 20.43
#